data_AF-A0A3N5J106-F1
#
_entry.id   AF-A0A3N5J106-F1
#
_cell.length_a   1.000
_cell.length_b   1.000
_cell.length_c   1.000
_cell.angle_alpha   90.00
_cell.angle_beta   90.00
_cell.angle_gamma   90.00
#
_symmetry.space_group_name_H-M   'P 1'
#
loop_
_entity.id
_entity.type
_entity.pdbx_description
1 polymer ?
#
loop_
_entity_poly.entity_id
_entity_poly.type
_entity_poly.pdbx_seq_one_letter_code
_entity_poly.pdbx_strand_id
1 'polypeptide(L)' 'HQLEGTENRINVARGKYNKTVEIFNTSIRTFPNSLTNRFLLNLKLKEPFKAEAGAEKAPQVKF' A
#
# COMPACT_ATOMS: atom_id res chain seq x y z
N HIS A 1 -22.77 -5.23 -13.88
CA HIS A 1 -21.48 -5.94 -14.05
C HIS A 1 -20.26 -5.05 -14.32
N GLN A 2 -20.33 -3.70 -14.27
CA GLN A 2 -19.14 -2.83 -14.43
C GLN A 2 -18.44 -2.48 -13.11
N LEU A 3 -19.18 -2.43 -12.00
CA LEU A 3 -18.64 -2.08 -10.68
C LEU A 3 -17.63 -3.11 -10.17
N GLU A 4 -17.94 -4.39 -10.31
CA GLU A 4 -17.07 -5.52 -9.95
C GLU A 4 -15.71 -5.48 -10.70
N GLY A 5 -15.71 -5.06 -11.97
CA GLY A 5 -14.49 -4.87 -12.75
C GLY A 5 -13.62 -3.71 -12.24
N THR A 6 -14.26 -2.64 -11.76
CA THR A 6 -13.57 -1.49 -11.14
C THR A 6 -13.03 -1.86 -9.76
N GLU A 7 -13.81 -2.56 -8.94
CA GLU A 7 -13.42 -3.02 -7.61
C GLU A 7 -12.23 -4.00 -7.66
N ASN A 8 -12.25 -4.93 -8.61
CA ASN A 8 -11.12 -5.84 -8.81
C ASN A 8 -9.83 -5.07 -9.19
N ARG A 9 -9.92 -4.08 -10.07
CA ARG A 9 -8.76 -3.24 -10.44
C ARG A 9 -8.23 -2.42 -9.26
N ILE A 10 -9.12 -1.87 -8.42
CA ILE A 10 -8.73 -1.14 -7.20
C ILE A 10 -8.02 -2.07 -6.23
N ASN A 11 -8.54 -3.28 -6.02
CA ASN A 11 -7.90 -4.27 -5.14
C ASN A 11 -6.51 -4.68 -5.65
N VAL A 12 -6.38 -4.94 -6.96
CA VAL A 12 -5.08 -5.24 -7.59
C VAL A 12 -4.11 -4.06 -7.46
N ALA A 13 -4.57 -2.84 -7.73
CA ALA A 13 -3.73 -1.64 -7.61
C ALA A 13 -3.26 -1.41 -6.17
N ARG A 14 -4.15 -1.60 -5.19
CA ARG A 14 -3.83 -1.52 -3.75
C ARG A 14 -2.78 -2.55 -3.36
N GLY A 15 -2.94 -3.80 -3.79
CA GLY A 15 -1.95 -4.86 -3.54
C GLY A 15 -0.58 -4.52 -4.12
N LYS A 16 -0.55 -4.06 -5.38
CA LYS A 16 0.70 -3.61 -6.05
C LYS A 16 1.37 -2.47 -5.29
N TYR A 17 0.60 -1.45 -4.92
CA TYR A 17 1.12 -0.31 -4.14
C TYR A 17 1.73 -0.77 -2.81
N ASN A 18 1.00 -1.58 -2.04
CA ASN A 18 1.48 -2.09 -0.76
C ASN A 18 2.76 -2.91 -0.92
N LYS A 19 2.84 -3.73 -1.96
CA LYS A 19 4.04 -4.51 -2.24
C LYS A 19 5.25 -3.63 -2.56
N THR A 20 5.05 -2.59 -3.38
CA THR A 20 6.12 -1.61 -3.67
C THR A 20 6.56 -0.85 -2.42
N VAL A 21 5.63 -0.47 -1.54
CA VAL A 21 5.94 0.17 -0.26
C VAL A 21 6.76 -0.75 0.64
N GLU A 22 6.39 -2.03 0.76
CA GLU A 22 7.13 -3.04 1.53
C GLU A 22 8.56 -3.21 1.01
N ILE A 23 8.73 -3.36 -0.31
CA ILE A 23 10.05 -3.49 -0.95
C ILE A 23 10.90 -2.24 -0.68
N PHE A 24 10.33 -1.04 -0.85
CA PHE A 24 11.02 0.20 -0.60
C PHE A 24 11.47 0.32 0.86
N ASN A 25 10.56 0.09 1.80
CA ASN A 25 10.83 0.18 3.23
C ASN A 25 11.89 -0.82 3.68
N THR A 26 11.85 -2.03 3.13
CA THR A 26 12.88 -3.05 3.36
C THR A 26 14.22 -2.60 2.79
N SER A 27 14.22 -2.13 1.54
CA SER A 27 15.44 -1.70 0.85
C SER A 27 16.18 -0.60 1.60
N ILE A 28 15.48 0.43 2.11
CA ILE A 28 16.14 1.52 2.86
C ILE A 28 16.61 1.13 4.27
N ARG A 29 16.24 -0.06 4.74
CA ARG A 29 16.64 -0.60 6.06
C ARG A 29 17.69 -1.71 5.96
N THR A 30 17.90 -2.29 4.79
CA THR A 30 18.88 -3.35 4.55
C THR A 30 20.25 -2.77 4.20
N PHE A 31 21.33 -3.39 4.69
CA PHE A 31 22.69 -3.03 4.29
C PHE A 31 22.92 -3.37 2.80
N PRO A 32 23.63 -2.52 2.02
CA PRO A 32 24.32 -1.29 2.40
C PRO A 32 23.42 -0.03 2.39
N ASN A 33 22.22 -0.13 1.82
CA ASN A 33 21.32 1.00 1.61
C ASN A 33 20.93 1.73 2.90
N SER A 34 20.85 1.06 4.04
CA SER A 34 20.57 1.71 5.34
C SER A 34 21.65 2.71 5.76
N LEU A 35 22.92 2.46 5.43
CA LEU A 35 24.02 3.38 5.69
C LEU A 35 23.92 4.59 4.75
N THR A 36 23.80 4.33 3.44
CA THR A 36 23.60 5.38 2.43
C THR A 36 22.39 6.25 2.77
N ASN A 37 21.31 5.63 3.23
CA ASN A 37 20.11 6.34 3.64
C ASN A 37 20.35 7.23 4.86
N ARG A 38 21.08 6.76 5.86
CA ARG A 38 21.39 7.53 7.08
C ARG A 38 22.37 8.68 6.83
N PHE A 39 23.31 8.51 5.90
CA PHE A 39 24.38 9.49 5.67
C PHE A 39 24.12 10.45 4.51
N LEU A 40 23.37 10.03 3.48
CA LEU A 40 23.21 10.81 2.25
C LEU A 40 21.74 11.10 1.90
N LEU A 41 20.86 10.09 1.94
CA LEU A 41 19.54 10.23 1.31
C LEU A 41 18.40 10.65 2.26
N ASN A 42 18.51 10.34 3.56
CA ASN A 42 17.51 10.64 4.60
C ASN A 42 16.05 10.29 4.21
N LEU A 43 15.86 9.19 3.48
CA LEU A 43 14.55 8.72 3.05
C LEU A 43 13.78 8.16 4.24
N LYS A 44 12.49 8.51 4.31
CA LYS A 44 11.55 8.03 5.32
C LYS A 44 10.76 6.83 4.81
N LEU A 45 10.31 6.00 5.75
CA LEU A 45 9.40 4.89 5.45
C LEU A 45 8.10 5.43 4.83
N LYS A 46 7.57 4.67 3.88
CA LYS A 46 6.27 4.92 3.26
C LYS A 46 5.20 4.12 4.00
N GLU A 47 4.05 4.73 4.24
CA GLU A 47 2.89 4.04 4.80
C GLU A 47 2.21 3.18 3.72
N PRO A 48 1.88 1.91 4.01
CA PRO A 48 1.06 1.12 3.10
C PRO A 48 -0.38 1.65 3.08
N PHE A 49 -1.08 1.40 1.98
CA PHE A 49 -2.51 1.63 1.90
C PHE A 49 -3.23 0.60 2.78
N LYS A 50 -3.72 1.04 3.94
CA LYS A 50 -4.58 0.25 4.82
C LYS A 50 -6.02 0.38 4.33
N ALA A 51 -6.70 -0.75 4.15
CA ALA A 51 -8.16 -0.70 4.05
C ALA A 51 -8.71 -0.25 5.41
N GLU A 52 -9.65 0.70 5.44
CA GLU A 52 -10.36 1.01 6.67
C GLU A 52 -11.01 -0.27 7.21
N ALA A 53 -10.74 -0.57 8.48
CA ALA A 53 -11.43 -1.65 9.19
C ALA A 53 -12.92 -1.28 9.27
N GLY A 54 -13.73 -1.80 8.33
CA GLY A 54 -15.14 -1.43 8.20
C GLY A 54 -15.65 -1.32 6.76
N ALA A 55 -14.76 -1.26 5.76
CA ALA A 55 -15.15 -1.25 4.33
C ALA A 55 -15.81 -2.57 3.86
N GLU A 56 -15.86 -3.59 4.71
CA GLU A 56 -16.61 -4.84 4.50
C GLU A 56 -18.12 -4.69 4.78
N LYS A 57 -18.59 -3.59 5.36
CA LYS A 57 -20.03 -3.34 5.55
C LYS A 57 -20.61 -2.64 4.33
N ALA A 58 -21.07 -3.44 3.36
CA ALA A 58 -21.94 -2.94 2.30
C ALA A 58 -23.12 -2.17 2.92
N PRO A 59 -23.41 -0.93 2.50
CA PRO A 59 -24.55 -0.19 3.02
C PRO A 59 -25.84 -0.94 2.67
N GLN A 60 -26.67 -1.24 3.66
CA GLN A 60 -28.00 -1.82 3.43
C GLN A 60 -28.86 -0.77 2.72
N VAL A 61 -29.01 -0.90 1.41
CA VAL A 61 -29.96 -0.11 0.63
C VAL A 61 -31.35 -0.57 1.06
N LYS A 62 -32.08 0.29 1.78
CA LYS A 62 -33.52 0.13 1.98
C LYS A 62 -34.22 0.66 0.73
N PHE A 63 -34.93 -0.23 0.04
CA PHE A 63 -35.94 0.15 -0.95
C PHE A 63 -37.20 0.67 -0.25
#